data_AF-A0A176U858-F1
#
_entry.id   AF-A0A176U858-F1
#
_cell.length_a   1.000
_cell.length_b   1.000
_cell.length_c   1.000
_cell.angle_alpha   90.00
_cell.angle_beta   90.00
_cell.angle_gamma   90.00
#
_symmetry.space_group_name_H-M   'P 1'
#
loop_
_entity.id
_entity.type
_entity.pdbx_description
1 polymer ?
#
loop_
_entity_poly.entity_id
_entity_poly.type
_entity_poly.pdbx_seq_one_letter_code
_entity_poly.pdbx_strand_id
1 'polypeptide(L)'
;MKTNSTIRGIAHGHMTKDNLTGFASMMTSDARTLSLARIAMNLPVYLDMGEELSDEYTRISKLSAAYCGLLGRVNKELVSGLDEKREEEALSLRKESTQIMELLSAYTDRFTVYEYVLNRLEYRFSGASLEAGYSDEDMTQEILQKLSSETDQTVRQSMLVSIIEQLPMRMTRKRFFQVLAEGMDAYKGSDKEAVDGQLFMLRTAAMLEEPAEFKQSFPAFYEVVETFKQAPLSTVSEAEWNKLHDMLADAMEELNSQMDRMLLLQELINDLCVVTMTEGCTWTEQHKTCSSIISFTLTPGTDEAALNAMLTALEGIQEQYSMTFQEKSTLVDELMQSSKEQLSEQGMLETFSKLEVLSKLLSSSRFADIEQKQESETVEASYIEEQTAALISELETFLKSSSKPLARAVMAKLVTMVPLFIRDYNQLEEYIKNSLSSCSDVAEKLACIEIIRSL
;
A
#
# COMPACT_ATOMS: atom_id res chain seq x y z
N MET A 1 34.28 -7.04 18.36
CA MET A 1 34.94 -5.85 18.99
C MET A 1 35.26 -4.74 17.99
N LYS A 2 35.81 -5.02 16.79
CA LYS A 2 36.08 -3.98 15.75
C LYS A 2 34.81 -3.33 15.16
N THR A 3 33.72 -4.10 15.04
CA THR A 3 32.41 -3.70 14.50
C THR A 3 31.80 -2.50 15.25
N ASN A 4 31.80 -2.57 16.58
CA ASN A 4 31.28 -1.50 17.45
C ASN A 4 32.22 -0.29 17.52
N SER A 5 33.53 -0.44 17.26
CA SER A 5 34.45 0.71 17.24
C SER A 5 34.32 1.53 15.96
N THR A 6 34.05 0.91 14.82
CA THR A 6 33.84 1.63 13.55
C THR A 6 32.54 2.43 13.56
N ILE A 7 31.43 1.82 13.97
CA ILE A 7 30.12 2.51 14.08
C ILE A 7 30.20 3.66 15.09
N ARG A 8 30.75 3.43 16.29
CA ARG A 8 30.95 4.51 17.27
C ARG A 8 31.90 5.58 16.75
N GLY A 9 32.97 5.21 16.05
CA GLY A 9 33.92 6.17 15.48
C GLY A 9 33.23 7.15 14.52
N ILE A 10 32.39 6.64 13.62
CA ILE A 10 31.61 7.46 12.68
C ILE A 10 30.60 8.34 13.43
N ALA A 11 29.85 7.77 14.39
CA ALA A 11 28.90 8.53 15.20
C ALA A 11 29.55 9.65 16.05
N HIS A 12 30.85 9.54 16.34
CA HIS A 12 31.63 10.57 17.05
C HIS A 12 32.43 11.48 16.09
N GLY A 13 32.13 11.45 14.78
CA GLY A 13 32.70 12.37 13.78
C GLY A 13 33.99 11.90 13.11
N HIS A 14 34.47 10.68 13.36
CA HIS A 14 35.65 10.12 12.66
C HIS A 14 35.28 9.51 11.31
N MET A 15 34.89 10.35 10.35
CA MET A 15 34.47 9.99 9.00
C MET A 15 35.65 9.81 8.03
N THR A 16 36.61 8.95 8.38
CA THR A 16 37.68 8.59 7.44
C THR A 16 37.16 7.64 6.38
N LYS A 17 37.72 7.71 5.16
CA LYS A 17 37.38 6.78 4.06
C LYS A 17 37.41 5.30 4.48
N ASP A 18 38.39 4.88 5.28
CA ASP A 18 38.51 3.50 5.78
C ASP A 18 37.35 3.11 6.69
N ASN A 19 36.94 4.00 7.61
CA ASN A 19 35.80 3.74 8.49
C ASN A 19 34.50 3.65 7.70
N LEU A 20 34.28 4.59 6.77
CA LEU A 20 33.09 4.64 5.91
C LEU A 20 33.01 3.40 5.00
N THR A 21 34.13 2.98 4.43
CA THR A 21 34.21 1.76 3.59
C THR A 21 33.95 0.51 4.42
N GLY A 22 34.53 0.41 5.62
CA GLY A 22 34.28 -0.71 6.54
C GLY A 22 32.81 -0.79 6.97
N PHE A 23 32.18 0.36 7.24
CA PHE A 23 30.76 0.45 7.54
C PHE A 23 29.89 0.00 6.36
N ALA A 24 30.14 0.53 5.16
CA ALA A 24 29.39 0.17 3.97
C ALA A 24 29.48 -1.34 3.67
N SER A 25 30.67 -1.92 3.78
CA SER A 25 30.88 -3.36 3.59
C SER A 25 30.09 -4.20 4.61
N MET A 26 30.05 -3.79 5.87
CA MET A 26 29.27 -4.47 6.89
C MET A 26 27.76 -4.40 6.62
N MET A 27 27.25 -3.23 6.23
CA MET A 27 25.82 -3.05 5.94
C MET A 27 25.40 -3.85 4.70
N THR A 28 26.23 -3.85 3.66
CA THR A 28 26.02 -4.64 2.43
C THR A 28 25.96 -6.14 2.74
N SER A 29 26.85 -6.62 3.62
CA SER A 29 26.85 -8.04 4.05
C SER A 29 25.60 -8.42 4.84
N ASP A 30 25.14 -7.55 5.74
CA ASP A 30 23.92 -7.79 6.51
C ASP A 30 22.69 -7.79 5.61
N ALA A 31 22.59 -6.82 4.69
CA ALA A 31 21.51 -6.72 3.71
C ALA A 31 21.40 -8.00 2.88
N ARG A 32 22.54 -8.47 2.32
CA ARG A 32 22.59 -9.69 1.52
C ARG A 32 22.15 -10.93 2.32
N THR A 33 22.63 -11.06 3.55
CA THR A 33 22.30 -12.20 4.40
C THR A 33 20.81 -12.20 4.76
N LEU A 34 20.28 -11.03 5.13
CA LEU A 34 18.87 -10.84 5.44
C LEU A 34 17.98 -11.19 4.24
N SER A 35 18.27 -10.65 3.07
CA SER A 35 17.47 -10.89 1.86
C SER A 35 17.51 -12.35 1.40
N LEU A 36 18.68 -13.01 1.44
CA LEU A 36 18.74 -14.43 1.12
C LEU A 36 17.94 -15.29 2.11
N ALA A 37 17.97 -14.95 3.40
CA ALA A 37 17.18 -15.64 4.42
C ALA A 37 15.66 -15.39 4.24
N ARG A 38 15.26 -14.16 3.90
CA ARG A 38 13.86 -13.81 3.57
C ARG A 38 13.36 -14.56 2.35
N ILE A 39 14.12 -14.56 1.25
CA ILE A 39 13.77 -15.33 0.05
C ILE A 39 13.65 -16.81 0.38
N ALA A 40 14.62 -17.40 1.08
CA ALA A 40 14.60 -18.82 1.40
C ALA A 40 13.38 -19.24 2.23
N MET A 41 12.90 -18.37 3.13
CA MET A 41 11.74 -18.66 3.99
C MET A 41 10.40 -18.34 3.32
N ASN A 42 10.32 -17.26 2.53
CA ASN A 42 9.06 -16.77 1.97
C ASN A 42 8.75 -17.35 0.59
N LEU A 43 9.75 -17.83 -0.15
CA LEU A 43 9.55 -18.43 -1.46
C LEU A 43 8.63 -19.66 -1.44
N PRO A 44 8.75 -20.63 -0.51
CA PRO A 44 7.81 -21.75 -0.43
C PRO A 44 6.37 -21.29 -0.26
N VAL A 45 6.12 -20.40 0.71
CA VAL A 45 4.80 -19.83 0.98
C VAL A 45 4.23 -19.17 -0.27
N TYR A 46 5.06 -18.41 -0.99
CA TYR A 46 4.65 -17.76 -2.23
C TYR A 46 4.25 -18.75 -3.33
N LEU A 47 4.99 -19.84 -3.49
CA LEU A 47 4.68 -20.85 -4.51
C LEU A 47 3.41 -21.63 -4.16
N ASP A 48 3.16 -21.89 -2.87
CA ASP A 48 1.95 -22.56 -2.39
C ASP A 48 0.69 -21.71 -2.61
N MET A 49 0.81 -20.37 -2.62
CA MET A 49 -0.30 -19.46 -2.97
C MET A 49 -0.72 -19.54 -4.45
N GLY A 50 0.13 -20.08 -5.34
CA GLY A 50 -0.05 -20.03 -6.79
C GLY A 50 -0.65 -21.29 -7.44
N GLU A 51 -1.18 -22.25 -6.67
CA GLU A 51 -1.59 -23.57 -7.17
C GLU A 51 -2.97 -23.63 -7.88
N GLU A 52 -3.51 -22.53 -8.42
CA GLU A 52 -4.72 -22.59 -9.24
C GLU A 52 -4.40 -22.86 -10.73
N LEU A 53 -4.95 -23.96 -11.26
CA LEU A 53 -4.76 -24.40 -12.65
C LEU A 53 -5.25 -23.39 -13.72
N SER A 54 -6.08 -22.41 -13.36
CA SER A 54 -6.58 -21.34 -14.24
C SER A 54 -5.58 -20.21 -14.48
N ASP A 55 -4.50 -20.16 -13.72
CA ASP A 55 -3.70 -18.96 -13.53
C ASP A 55 -2.50 -18.81 -14.48
N GLU A 56 -2.21 -19.83 -15.30
CA GLU A 56 -0.98 -19.94 -16.12
C GLU A 56 -0.76 -18.79 -17.13
N TYR A 57 -1.78 -17.96 -17.42
CA TYR A 57 -1.69 -16.90 -18.43
C TYR A 57 -1.92 -15.48 -17.91
N THR A 58 -2.11 -15.29 -16.60
CA THR A 58 -2.29 -13.95 -16.01
C THR A 58 -0.98 -13.15 -16.03
N ARG A 59 -1.10 -11.82 -15.96
CA ARG A 59 0.06 -10.91 -15.89
C ARG A 59 0.93 -11.23 -14.66
N ILE A 60 0.30 -11.57 -13.54
CA ILE A 60 0.94 -11.94 -12.27
C ILE A 60 1.71 -13.26 -12.40
N SER A 61 1.14 -14.28 -13.04
CA SER A 61 1.85 -15.54 -13.27
C SER A 61 3.06 -15.40 -14.18
N LYS A 62 2.99 -14.52 -15.20
CA LYS A 62 4.16 -14.19 -16.03
C LYS A 62 5.27 -13.50 -15.23
N LEU A 63 4.91 -12.54 -14.38
CA LEU A 63 5.86 -11.89 -13.48
C LEU A 63 6.48 -12.90 -12.49
N SER A 64 5.67 -13.79 -11.94
CA SER A 64 6.11 -14.88 -11.05
C SER A 64 7.14 -15.79 -11.72
N ALA A 65 6.84 -16.24 -12.94
CA ALA A 65 7.74 -17.09 -13.71
C ALA A 65 9.05 -16.37 -14.06
N ALA A 66 8.98 -15.08 -14.41
CA ALA A 66 10.15 -14.25 -14.67
C ALA A 66 11.02 -14.08 -13.40
N TYR A 67 10.39 -13.82 -12.26
CA TYR A 67 11.05 -13.77 -10.94
C TYR A 67 11.75 -15.09 -10.61
N CYS A 68 11.04 -16.23 -10.62
CA CYS A 68 11.62 -17.54 -10.33
C CYS A 68 12.76 -17.89 -11.29
N GLY A 69 12.60 -17.55 -12.58
CA GLY A 69 13.63 -17.73 -13.59
C GLY A 69 14.89 -16.91 -13.32
N LEU A 70 14.75 -15.63 -12.94
CA LEU A 70 15.87 -14.76 -12.57
C LEU A 70 16.53 -15.23 -11.27
N LEU A 71 15.73 -15.50 -10.23
CA LEU A 71 16.21 -16.01 -8.95
C LEU A 71 17.02 -17.29 -9.13
N GLY A 72 16.55 -18.25 -9.93
CA GLY A 72 17.27 -19.49 -10.20
C GLY A 72 18.61 -19.28 -10.91
N ARG A 73 18.74 -18.25 -11.76
CA ARG A 73 20.03 -17.87 -12.38
C ARG A 73 20.94 -17.20 -11.36
N VAL A 74 20.43 -16.18 -10.66
CA VAL A 74 21.17 -15.46 -9.62
C VAL A 74 21.70 -16.42 -8.56
N ASN A 75 20.87 -17.35 -8.09
CA ASN A 75 21.23 -18.33 -7.06
C ASN A 75 22.38 -19.26 -7.49
N LYS A 76 22.44 -19.66 -8.78
CA LYS A 76 23.54 -20.46 -9.33
C LYS A 76 24.85 -19.67 -9.46
N GLU A 77 24.73 -18.37 -9.70
CA GLU A 77 25.84 -17.46 -9.97
C GLU A 77 26.39 -16.79 -8.70
N LEU A 78 25.76 -16.99 -7.53
CA LEU A 78 26.16 -16.35 -6.26
C LEU A 78 27.64 -16.56 -5.89
N VAL A 79 28.24 -17.68 -6.32
CA VAL A 79 29.64 -18.04 -6.04
C VAL A 79 30.60 -17.54 -7.13
N SER A 80 30.12 -17.38 -8.36
CA SER A 80 30.95 -17.01 -9.52
C SER A 80 31.01 -15.50 -9.80
N GLY A 81 30.18 -14.71 -9.11
CA GLY A 81 29.93 -13.31 -9.42
C GLY A 81 28.72 -13.15 -10.35
N LEU A 82 28.00 -12.06 -10.18
CA LEU A 82 26.83 -11.70 -10.97
C LEU A 82 27.25 -10.64 -12.03
N ASP A 83 26.45 -10.48 -13.08
CA ASP A 83 26.64 -9.46 -14.13
C ASP A 83 25.71 -8.28 -13.81
N GLU A 84 26.12 -7.04 -14.08
CA GLU A 84 25.31 -5.81 -13.96
C GLU A 84 23.91 -5.96 -14.60
N LYS A 85 23.78 -6.78 -15.65
CA LYS A 85 22.48 -7.11 -16.26
C LYS A 85 21.47 -7.71 -15.29
N ARG A 86 21.91 -8.41 -14.24
CA ARG A 86 21.02 -9.04 -13.25
C ARG A 86 20.33 -8.01 -12.37
N GLU A 87 21.05 -6.95 -12.00
CA GLU A 87 20.48 -5.82 -11.26
C GLU A 87 19.41 -5.12 -12.11
N GLU A 88 19.71 -4.81 -13.37
CA GLU A 88 18.74 -4.21 -14.30
C GLU A 88 17.49 -5.10 -14.50
N GLU A 89 17.67 -6.41 -14.67
CA GLU A 89 16.56 -7.37 -14.76
C GLU A 89 15.70 -7.35 -13.48
N ALA A 90 16.31 -7.36 -12.29
CA ALA A 90 15.59 -7.32 -11.01
C ALA A 90 14.81 -6.02 -10.81
N LEU A 91 15.41 -4.87 -11.13
CA LEU A 91 14.75 -3.57 -11.10
C LEU A 91 13.59 -3.49 -12.09
N SER A 92 13.72 -4.11 -13.27
CA SER A 92 12.62 -4.21 -14.24
C SER A 92 11.44 -5.05 -13.70
N LEU A 93 11.71 -6.15 -12.99
CA LEU A 93 10.64 -6.92 -12.32
C LEU A 93 9.94 -6.09 -11.26
N ARG A 94 10.71 -5.30 -10.50
CA ARG A 94 10.17 -4.41 -9.46
C ARG A 94 9.24 -3.36 -10.04
N LYS A 95 9.61 -2.76 -11.17
CA LYS A 95 8.79 -1.78 -11.88
C LYS A 95 7.48 -2.41 -12.38
N GLU A 96 7.55 -3.59 -12.99
CA GLU A 96 6.37 -4.33 -13.46
C GLU A 96 5.44 -4.68 -12.28
N SER A 97 6.00 -5.16 -11.17
CA SER A 97 5.25 -5.47 -9.95
C SER A 97 4.53 -4.24 -9.37
N THR A 98 5.20 -3.08 -9.36
CA THR A 98 4.62 -1.80 -8.92
C THR A 98 3.45 -1.40 -9.81
N GLN A 99 3.59 -1.50 -11.14
CA GLN A 99 2.52 -1.20 -12.09
C GLN A 99 1.30 -2.13 -11.94
N ILE A 100 1.53 -3.42 -11.67
CA ILE A 100 0.44 -4.35 -11.39
C ILE A 100 -0.28 -3.95 -10.09
N MET A 101 0.45 -3.59 -9.04
CA MET A 101 -0.16 -3.16 -7.78
C MET A 101 -0.98 -1.87 -7.94
N GLU A 102 -0.51 -0.91 -8.74
CA GLU A 102 -1.27 0.30 -9.09
C GLU A 102 -2.59 -0.05 -9.79
N LEU A 103 -2.58 -1.02 -10.72
CA LEU A 103 -3.77 -1.52 -11.41
C LEU A 103 -4.78 -2.15 -10.46
N LEU A 104 -4.32 -3.06 -9.59
CA LEU A 104 -5.17 -3.73 -8.61
C LEU A 104 -5.75 -2.73 -7.60
N SER A 105 -4.93 -1.79 -7.11
CA SER A 105 -5.38 -0.72 -6.20
C SER A 105 -6.46 0.15 -6.82
N ALA A 106 -6.35 0.47 -8.12
CA ALA A 106 -7.37 1.21 -8.85
C ALA A 106 -8.69 0.44 -9.00
N TYR A 107 -8.66 -0.90 -9.01
CA TYR A 107 -9.87 -1.73 -8.92
C TYR A 107 -10.43 -1.74 -7.50
N THR A 108 -9.57 -1.86 -6.48
CA THR A 108 -9.98 -1.81 -5.07
C THR A 108 -10.76 -0.53 -4.77
N ASP A 109 -10.22 0.63 -5.17
CA ASP A 109 -10.88 1.92 -4.96
C ASP A 109 -12.30 1.96 -5.58
N ARG A 110 -12.45 1.43 -6.79
CA ARG A 110 -13.75 1.38 -7.49
C ARG A 110 -14.71 0.39 -6.84
N PHE A 111 -14.22 -0.79 -6.47
CA PHE A 111 -15.04 -1.83 -5.85
C PHE A 111 -15.53 -1.41 -4.47
N THR A 112 -14.69 -0.75 -3.66
CA THR A 112 -15.13 -0.15 -2.39
C THR A 112 -16.21 0.92 -2.59
N VAL A 113 -16.11 1.74 -3.64
CA VAL A 113 -17.17 2.72 -3.98
C VAL A 113 -18.47 2.01 -4.37
N TYR A 114 -18.40 0.91 -5.12
CA TYR A 114 -19.57 0.12 -5.51
C TYR A 114 -20.20 -0.64 -4.34
N GLU A 115 -19.37 -1.21 -3.47
CA GLU A 115 -19.78 -1.88 -2.23
C GLU A 115 -20.53 -0.89 -1.34
N TYR A 116 -19.98 0.32 -1.16
CA TYR A 116 -20.67 1.39 -0.46
C TYR A 116 -22.09 1.58 -1.02
N VAL A 117 -22.24 1.68 -2.34
CA VAL A 117 -23.55 1.87 -2.97
C VAL A 117 -24.49 0.69 -2.67
N LEU A 118 -24.04 -0.55 -2.85
CA LEU A 118 -24.87 -1.73 -2.65
C LEU A 118 -25.32 -1.90 -1.20
N ASN A 119 -24.42 -1.69 -0.24
CA ASN A 119 -24.72 -1.81 1.18
C ASN A 119 -25.87 -0.87 1.59
N ARG A 120 -25.92 0.35 1.02
CA ARG A 120 -27.00 1.31 1.32
C ARG A 120 -28.33 0.98 0.65
N LEU A 121 -28.34 0.03 -0.27
CA LEU A 121 -29.54 -0.44 -0.98
C LEU A 121 -30.07 -1.76 -0.42
N GLU A 122 -29.24 -2.56 0.25
CA GLU A 122 -29.54 -3.90 0.78
C GLU A 122 -30.88 -3.95 1.53
N TYR A 123 -31.05 -3.05 2.51
CA TYR A 123 -32.22 -3.05 3.39
C TYR A 123 -33.53 -2.62 2.71
N ARG A 124 -33.51 -2.24 1.44
CA ARG A 124 -34.73 -2.06 0.64
C ARG A 124 -35.40 -3.40 0.32
N PHE A 125 -34.64 -4.50 0.38
CA PHE A 125 -35.07 -5.83 -0.03
C PHE A 125 -35.12 -6.82 1.14
N SER A 126 -34.40 -6.57 2.24
CA SER A 126 -34.35 -7.49 3.39
C SER A 126 -35.61 -7.53 4.25
N GLY A 127 -36.51 -6.54 4.12
CA GLY A 127 -37.72 -6.40 4.94
C GLY A 127 -37.45 -6.00 6.39
N ALA A 128 -36.19 -5.71 6.75
CA ALA A 128 -35.84 -5.25 8.08
C ALA A 128 -36.26 -3.79 8.30
N SER A 129 -36.39 -3.41 9.56
CA SER A 129 -36.77 -2.08 10.00
C SER A 129 -35.93 -1.68 11.20
N LEU A 130 -35.86 -0.37 11.46
CA LEU A 130 -35.21 0.13 12.67
C LEU A 130 -35.81 -0.52 13.92
N GLU A 131 -34.94 -0.78 14.89
CA GLU A 131 -35.34 -1.37 16.16
C GLU A 131 -36.37 -0.51 16.91
N ALA A 132 -37.22 -1.17 17.69
CA ALA A 132 -38.24 -0.47 18.46
C ALA A 132 -37.57 0.44 19.50
N GLY A 133 -37.87 1.74 19.44
CA GLY A 133 -37.27 2.74 20.33
C GLY A 133 -36.00 3.40 19.79
N TYR A 134 -35.60 3.11 18.55
CA TYR A 134 -34.49 3.80 17.90
C TYR A 134 -34.62 5.33 17.95
N SER A 135 -33.53 6.02 18.31
CA SER A 135 -33.39 7.47 18.17
C SER A 135 -32.02 7.82 17.58
N ASP A 136 -31.97 8.89 16.77
CA ASP A 136 -30.73 9.38 16.19
C ASP A 136 -29.78 9.91 17.29
N GLU A 137 -30.34 10.45 18.39
CA GLU A 137 -29.59 10.89 19.56
C GLU A 137 -28.89 9.73 20.28
N ASP A 138 -29.59 8.62 20.54
CA ASP A 138 -29.00 7.46 21.21
C ASP A 138 -27.90 6.83 20.35
N MET A 139 -28.15 6.69 19.04
CA MET A 139 -27.13 6.19 18.11
C MET A 139 -25.91 7.12 18.06
N THR A 140 -26.11 8.44 18.13
CA THR A 140 -24.99 9.39 18.20
C THR A 140 -24.15 9.14 19.46
N GLN A 141 -24.79 8.97 20.61
CA GLN A 141 -24.07 8.70 21.86
C GLN A 141 -23.36 7.35 21.83
N GLU A 142 -23.98 6.32 21.22
CA GLU A 142 -23.38 5.01 21.02
C GLU A 142 -22.06 5.12 20.23
N ILE A 143 -22.08 5.86 19.10
CA ILE A 143 -20.89 6.11 18.26
C ILE A 143 -19.79 6.83 19.04
N LEU A 144 -20.15 7.90 19.74
CA LEU A 144 -19.18 8.69 20.50
C LEU A 144 -18.59 7.89 21.66
N GLN A 145 -19.41 7.09 22.35
CA GLN A 145 -18.97 6.21 23.42
C GLN A 145 -17.99 5.16 22.87
N LYS A 146 -18.30 4.53 21.74
CA LYS A 146 -17.42 3.57 21.07
C LYS A 146 -16.03 4.16 20.79
N LEU A 147 -15.98 5.34 20.17
CA LEU A 147 -14.72 6.06 19.91
C LEU A 147 -13.97 6.44 21.19
N SER A 148 -14.68 6.87 22.23
CA SER A 148 -14.06 7.25 23.51
C SER A 148 -13.52 6.05 24.31
N SER A 149 -14.09 4.86 24.08
CA SER A 149 -13.70 3.63 24.77
C SER A 149 -12.40 3.03 24.23
N GLU A 150 -12.05 3.31 22.98
CA GLU A 150 -10.78 2.88 22.39
C GLU A 150 -9.63 3.67 22.99
N THR A 151 -8.63 2.97 23.54
CA THR A 151 -7.47 3.58 24.21
C THR A 151 -6.30 3.85 23.27
N ASP A 152 -6.13 3.03 22.22
CA ASP A 152 -5.07 3.21 21.23
C ASP A 152 -5.43 4.35 20.27
N GLN A 153 -4.56 5.36 20.18
CA GLN A 153 -4.82 6.55 19.37
C GLN A 153 -4.89 6.24 17.86
N THR A 154 -4.08 5.29 17.39
CA THR A 154 -4.03 4.91 15.97
C THR A 154 -5.28 4.14 15.59
N VAL A 155 -5.68 3.17 16.42
CA VAL A 155 -6.92 2.41 16.23
C VAL A 155 -8.12 3.34 16.32
N ARG A 156 -8.15 4.27 17.29
CA ARG A 156 -9.23 5.27 17.41
C ARG A 156 -9.32 6.15 16.17
N GLN A 157 -8.19 6.59 15.61
CA GLN A 157 -8.18 7.42 14.40
C GLN A 157 -8.67 6.65 13.17
N SER A 158 -8.25 5.39 13.02
CA SER A 158 -8.74 4.50 11.96
C SER A 158 -10.26 4.29 12.08
N MET A 159 -10.74 4.00 13.29
CA MET A 159 -12.17 3.85 13.58
C MET A 159 -12.95 5.13 13.28
N LEU A 160 -12.41 6.30 13.64
CA LEU A 160 -13.04 7.59 13.33
C LEU A 160 -13.22 7.78 11.82
N VAL A 161 -12.18 7.51 11.03
CA VAL A 161 -12.23 7.58 9.55
C VAL A 161 -13.29 6.62 9.02
N SER A 162 -13.28 5.36 9.45
CA SER A 162 -14.28 4.36 9.05
C SER A 162 -15.70 4.80 9.39
N ILE A 163 -15.95 5.30 10.60
CA ILE A 163 -17.28 5.78 11.00
C ILE A 163 -17.73 6.96 10.13
N ILE A 164 -16.86 7.94 9.89
CA ILE A 164 -17.17 9.10 9.04
C ILE A 164 -17.51 8.66 7.62
N GLU A 165 -16.72 7.73 7.05
CA GLU A 165 -16.95 7.17 5.72
C GLU A 165 -18.31 6.46 5.66
N GLN A 166 -18.68 5.73 6.72
CA GLN A 166 -19.92 4.95 6.73
C GLN A 166 -21.19 5.76 7.04
N LEU A 167 -21.09 6.96 7.64
CA LEU A 167 -22.26 7.80 7.91
C LEU A 167 -23.00 8.21 6.62
N PRO A 168 -24.33 8.46 6.69
CA PRO A 168 -25.09 8.91 5.53
C PRO A 168 -24.52 10.19 4.92
N MET A 169 -24.11 10.15 3.65
CA MET A 169 -23.58 11.33 2.95
C MET A 169 -24.70 12.30 2.53
N ARG A 170 -24.98 13.28 3.39
CA ARG A 170 -26.05 14.27 3.22
C ARG A 170 -25.55 15.70 2.98
N MET A 171 -24.25 15.87 2.83
CA MET A 171 -23.61 17.14 2.54
C MET A 171 -23.98 17.68 1.13
N THR A 172 -24.13 19.00 1.02
CA THR A 172 -24.32 19.65 -0.29
C THR A 172 -23.02 19.65 -1.10
N ARG A 173 -23.10 19.62 -2.44
CA ARG A 173 -21.91 19.72 -3.31
C ARG A 173 -21.07 20.97 -3.02
N LYS A 174 -21.72 22.11 -2.76
CA LYS A 174 -21.02 23.36 -2.40
C LYS A 174 -20.18 23.18 -1.14
N ARG A 175 -20.74 22.58 -0.08
CA ARG A 175 -19.99 22.33 1.16
C ARG A 175 -18.91 21.28 0.96
N PHE A 176 -19.14 20.25 0.15
CA PHE A 176 -18.15 19.24 -0.20
C PHE A 176 -16.90 19.85 -0.85
N PHE A 177 -17.07 20.65 -1.91
CA PHE A 177 -15.92 21.29 -2.58
C PHE A 177 -15.20 22.31 -1.69
N GLN A 178 -15.93 22.96 -0.78
CA GLN A 178 -15.30 23.81 0.24
C GLN A 178 -14.41 22.99 1.17
N VAL A 179 -14.89 21.85 1.67
CA VAL A 179 -14.10 20.94 2.53
C VAL A 179 -12.86 20.45 1.79
N LEU A 180 -13.01 20.05 0.53
CA LEU A 180 -11.90 19.60 -0.31
C LEU A 180 -10.84 20.72 -0.47
N ALA A 181 -11.26 21.95 -0.77
CA ALA A 181 -10.35 23.08 -0.89
C ALA A 181 -9.65 23.42 0.44
N GLU A 182 -10.39 23.45 1.56
CA GLU A 182 -9.84 23.67 2.89
C GLU A 182 -8.84 22.57 3.29
N GLY A 183 -9.07 21.32 2.85
CA GLY A 183 -8.15 20.21 3.06
C GLY A 183 -6.87 20.34 2.25
N MET A 184 -6.96 20.69 0.97
CA MET A 184 -5.78 20.90 0.13
C MET A 184 -4.94 22.10 0.58
N ASP A 185 -5.58 23.12 1.17
CA ASP A 185 -4.89 24.25 1.79
C ASP A 185 -3.92 23.85 2.91
N ALA A 186 -4.11 22.69 3.55
CA ALA A 186 -3.20 22.17 4.57
C ALA A 186 -1.81 21.79 4.01
N TYR A 187 -1.70 21.61 2.68
CA TYR A 187 -0.44 21.31 2.00
C TYR A 187 0.33 22.57 1.57
N LYS A 188 -0.14 23.77 1.92
CA LYS A 188 0.59 25.03 1.63
C LYS A 188 1.96 25.02 2.31
N GLY A 189 3.01 25.19 1.49
CA GLY A 189 4.40 25.11 1.94
C GLY A 189 4.95 23.68 2.05
N SER A 190 4.19 22.68 1.61
CA SER A 190 4.70 21.32 1.42
C SER A 190 5.49 21.18 0.12
N ASP A 191 6.20 20.07 0.03
CA ASP A 191 6.87 19.61 -1.17
C ASP A 191 5.90 19.30 -2.31
N LYS A 192 6.30 19.63 -3.55
CA LYS A 192 5.47 19.37 -4.73
C LYS A 192 5.02 17.92 -4.85
N GLU A 193 5.92 16.99 -4.56
CA GLU A 193 5.64 15.56 -4.62
C GLU A 193 4.55 15.13 -3.63
N ALA A 194 4.51 15.73 -2.43
CA ALA A 194 3.48 15.44 -1.45
C ALA A 194 2.11 15.94 -1.93
N VAL A 195 2.06 17.10 -2.60
CA VAL A 195 0.83 17.64 -3.20
C VAL A 195 0.37 16.79 -4.38
N ASP A 196 1.27 16.48 -5.30
CA ASP A 196 0.96 15.68 -6.50
C ASP A 196 0.52 14.27 -6.09
N GLY A 197 1.18 13.66 -5.09
CA GLY A 197 0.78 12.38 -4.52
C GLY A 197 -0.61 12.41 -3.89
N GLN A 198 -0.93 13.44 -3.11
CA GLN A 198 -2.28 13.60 -2.54
C GLN A 198 -3.35 13.76 -3.63
N LEU A 199 -3.08 14.58 -4.65
CA LEU A 199 -3.98 14.80 -5.77
C LEU A 199 -4.21 13.52 -6.57
N PHE A 200 -3.16 12.74 -6.80
CA PHE A 200 -3.24 11.43 -7.44
C PHE A 200 -4.13 10.48 -6.63
N MET A 201 -3.91 10.35 -5.32
CA MET A 201 -4.75 9.51 -4.45
C MET A 201 -6.23 9.94 -4.50
N LEU A 202 -6.52 11.24 -4.47
CA LEU A 202 -7.88 11.75 -4.57
C LEU A 202 -8.51 11.44 -5.93
N ARG A 203 -7.77 11.54 -7.03
CA ARG A 203 -8.30 11.21 -8.38
C ARG A 203 -8.59 9.72 -8.53
N THR A 204 -7.72 8.86 -8.04
CA THR A 204 -7.91 7.40 -8.08
C THR A 204 -9.12 6.98 -7.25
N ALA A 205 -9.23 7.46 -6.01
CA ALA A 205 -10.38 7.19 -5.14
C ALA A 205 -11.69 7.79 -5.67
N ALA A 206 -11.61 8.88 -6.43
CA ALA A 206 -12.76 9.48 -7.11
C ALA A 206 -13.16 8.76 -8.41
N MET A 207 -12.42 7.74 -8.81
CA MET A 207 -12.57 7.03 -10.09
C MET A 207 -12.36 7.93 -11.33
N LEU A 208 -11.63 9.05 -11.17
CA LEU A 208 -11.35 10.00 -12.25
C LEU A 208 -10.16 9.57 -13.11
N GLU A 209 -9.25 8.78 -12.54
CA GLU A 209 -8.02 8.34 -13.19
C GLU A 209 -8.06 6.83 -13.45
N GLU A 210 -7.80 6.43 -14.70
CA GLU A 210 -7.62 5.04 -15.10
C GLU A 210 -6.13 4.82 -15.40
N PRO A 211 -5.43 3.93 -14.69
CA PRO A 211 -4.04 3.62 -14.98
C PRO A 211 -3.84 3.10 -16.40
N ALA A 212 -2.60 3.15 -16.89
CA ALA A 212 -2.26 2.54 -18.18
C ALA A 212 -2.59 1.04 -18.16
N GLU A 213 -3.16 0.53 -19.26
CA GLU A 213 -3.54 -0.89 -19.41
C GLU A 213 -4.64 -1.38 -18.46
N PHE A 214 -5.39 -0.47 -17.83
CA PHE A 214 -6.46 -0.78 -16.88
C PHE A 214 -7.41 -1.87 -17.39
N LYS A 215 -7.96 -1.68 -18.59
CA LYS A 215 -8.90 -2.63 -19.22
C LYS A 215 -8.24 -3.94 -19.67
N GLN A 216 -7.02 -3.88 -20.17
CA GLN A 216 -6.37 -5.02 -20.85
C GLN A 216 -5.78 -6.02 -19.87
N SER A 217 -5.28 -5.55 -18.73
CA SER A 217 -4.54 -6.39 -17.77
C SER A 217 -5.46 -7.33 -16.98
N PHE A 218 -6.65 -6.86 -16.61
CA PHE A 218 -7.61 -7.60 -15.78
C PHE A 218 -9.05 -7.45 -16.34
N PRO A 219 -9.36 -8.11 -17.47
CA PRO A 219 -10.63 -7.91 -18.16
C PRO A 219 -11.86 -8.33 -17.32
N ALA A 220 -11.73 -9.32 -16.44
CA ALA A 220 -12.80 -9.75 -15.54
C ALA A 220 -13.17 -8.64 -14.54
N PHE A 221 -12.18 -8.00 -13.91
CA PHE A 221 -12.43 -6.85 -13.01
C PHE A 221 -13.00 -5.65 -13.77
N TYR A 222 -12.53 -5.41 -15.00
CA TYR A 222 -13.07 -4.35 -15.84
C TYR A 222 -14.54 -4.58 -16.23
N GLU A 223 -14.96 -5.83 -16.43
CA GLU A 223 -16.36 -6.17 -16.70
C GLU A 223 -17.28 -5.78 -15.55
N VAL A 224 -16.84 -5.94 -14.30
CA VAL A 224 -17.56 -5.46 -13.11
C VAL A 224 -17.70 -3.94 -13.19
N VAL A 225 -16.60 -3.22 -13.47
CA VAL A 225 -16.62 -1.75 -13.62
C VAL A 225 -17.63 -1.30 -14.68
N GLU A 226 -17.65 -1.92 -15.84
CA GLU A 226 -18.60 -1.57 -16.92
C GLU A 226 -20.05 -1.92 -16.57
N THR A 227 -20.27 -3.03 -15.86
CA THR A 227 -21.60 -3.43 -15.40
C THR A 227 -22.16 -2.39 -14.43
N PHE A 228 -21.36 -1.92 -13.47
CA PHE A 228 -21.79 -0.87 -12.53
C PHE A 228 -21.98 0.49 -13.20
N LYS A 229 -21.16 0.86 -14.20
CA LYS A 229 -21.35 2.09 -14.99
C LYS A 229 -22.71 2.13 -15.69
N GLN A 230 -23.24 0.97 -16.08
CA GLN A 230 -24.52 0.84 -16.80
C GLN A 230 -25.72 0.56 -15.88
N ALA A 231 -25.47 0.18 -14.63
CA ALA A 231 -26.51 -0.23 -13.69
C ALA A 231 -27.44 0.93 -13.29
N PRO A 232 -28.76 0.70 -13.17
CA PRO A 232 -29.72 1.72 -12.72
C PRO A 232 -29.68 1.88 -11.20
N LEU A 233 -28.53 2.27 -10.63
CA LEU A 233 -28.25 2.27 -9.18
C LEU A 233 -29.27 3.05 -8.32
N SER A 234 -30.02 4.00 -8.91
CA SER A 234 -31.05 4.76 -8.18
C SER A 234 -32.40 4.04 -8.07
N THR A 235 -32.66 3.07 -8.96
CA THR A 235 -33.95 2.38 -9.11
C THR A 235 -33.77 0.87 -9.27
N VAL A 236 -32.70 0.32 -8.68
CA VAL A 236 -32.36 -1.10 -8.78
C VAL A 236 -33.49 -1.97 -8.23
N SER A 237 -33.80 -3.07 -8.92
CA SER A 237 -34.68 -4.12 -8.41
C SER A 237 -33.90 -5.10 -7.51
N GLU A 238 -34.61 -5.92 -6.72
CA GLU A 238 -33.99 -6.94 -5.86
C GLU A 238 -33.14 -7.94 -6.67
N ALA A 239 -33.64 -8.40 -7.82
CA ALA A 239 -32.92 -9.33 -8.68
C ALA A 239 -31.63 -8.72 -9.27
N GLU A 240 -31.68 -7.43 -9.65
CA GLU A 240 -30.50 -6.71 -10.12
C GLU A 240 -29.52 -6.45 -8.98
N TRP A 241 -30.00 -6.14 -7.78
CA TRP A 241 -29.16 -5.94 -6.60
C TRP A 241 -28.43 -7.23 -6.24
N ASN A 242 -29.12 -8.37 -6.15
CA ASN A 242 -28.49 -9.68 -5.88
C ASN A 242 -27.42 -9.98 -6.92
N LYS A 243 -27.70 -9.78 -8.22
CA LYS A 243 -26.71 -9.99 -9.28
C LYS A 243 -25.48 -9.10 -9.12
N LEU A 244 -25.65 -7.81 -8.83
CA LEU A 244 -24.54 -6.88 -8.65
C LEU A 244 -23.74 -7.19 -7.39
N HIS A 245 -24.41 -7.61 -6.32
CA HIS A 245 -23.80 -7.99 -5.05
C HIS A 245 -22.94 -9.24 -5.22
N ASP A 246 -23.50 -10.32 -5.76
CA ASP A 246 -22.76 -11.57 -6.00
C ASP A 246 -21.54 -11.33 -6.90
N MET A 247 -21.73 -10.61 -8.01
CA MET A 247 -20.63 -10.26 -8.94
C MET A 247 -19.52 -9.45 -8.27
N LEU A 248 -19.89 -8.48 -7.41
CA LEU A 248 -18.91 -7.66 -6.71
C LEU A 248 -18.19 -8.45 -5.63
N ALA A 249 -18.91 -9.30 -4.88
CA ALA A 249 -18.35 -10.14 -3.83
C ALA A 249 -17.30 -11.11 -4.40
N ASP A 250 -17.65 -11.84 -5.47
CA ASP A 250 -16.73 -12.75 -6.17
C ASP A 250 -15.48 -12.00 -6.66
N ALA A 251 -15.67 -10.81 -7.24
CA ALA A 251 -14.56 -10.01 -7.76
C ALA A 251 -13.68 -9.40 -6.66
N MET A 252 -14.24 -9.05 -5.50
CA MET A 252 -13.48 -8.56 -4.35
C MET A 252 -12.69 -9.67 -3.67
N GLU A 253 -13.24 -10.89 -3.56
CA GLU A 253 -12.52 -12.07 -3.07
C GLU A 253 -11.29 -12.36 -3.94
N GLU A 254 -11.49 -12.44 -5.26
CA GLU A 254 -10.41 -12.66 -6.22
C GLU A 254 -9.38 -11.51 -6.21
N LEU A 255 -9.84 -10.25 -6.18
CA LEU A 255 -8.95 -9.09 -6.11
C LEU A 255 -8.06 -9.13 -4.85
N ASN A 256 -8.63 -9.45 -3.69
CA ASN A 256 -7.87 -9.54 -2.43
C ASN A 256 -6.84 -10.67 -2.49
N SER A 257 -7.19 -11.83 -3.05
CA SER A 257 -6.25 -12.95 -3.28
C SER A 257 -5.05 -12.51 -4.14
N GLN A 258 -5.32 -11.81 -5.26
CA GLN A 258 -4.26 -11.30 -6.13
C GLN A 258 -3.42 -10.20 -5.47
N MET A 259 -4.03 -9.32 -4.67
CA MET A 259 -3.32 -8.31 -3.87
C MET A 259 -2.36 -8.95 -2.87
N ASP A 260 -2.81 -9.95 -2.12
CA ASP A 260 -1.99 -10.65 -1.13
C ASP A 260 -0.80 -11.34 -1.77
N ARG A 261 -1.03 -12.03 -2.91
CA ARG A 261 0.04 -12.65 -3.70
C ARG A 261 1.05 -11.62 -4.20
N MET A 262 0.58 -10.47 -4.70
CA MET A 262 1.44 -9.39 -5.17
C MET A 262 2.26 -8.74 -4.05
N LEU A 263 1.71 -8.62 -2.84
CA LEU A 263 2.44 -8.11 -1.68
C LEU A 263 3.64 -9.00 -1.35
N LEU A 264 3.45 -10.32 -1.31
CA LEU A 264 4.53 -11.27 -1.03
C LEU A 264 5.54 -11.32 -2.18
N LEU A 265 5.08 -11.29 -3.45
CA LEU A 265 5.96 -11.24 -4.61
C LEU A 265 6.83 -9.97 -4.61
N GLN A 266 6.27 -8.82 -4.23
CA GLN A 266 7.02 -7.56 -4.14
C GLN A 266 8.13 -7.63 -3.08
N GLU A 267 7.88 -8.23 -1.92
CA GLU A 267 8.92 -8.47 -0.89
C GLU A 267 10.06 -9.30 -1.46
N LEU A 268 9.73 -10.42 -2.10
CA LEU A 268 10.68 -11.31 -2.75
C LEU A 268 11.48 -10.61 -3.86
N ILE A 269 10.85 -9.77 -4.68
CA ILE A 269 11.52 -8.98 -5.71
C ILE A 269 12.45 -7.92 -5.09
N ASN A 270 12.03 -7.25 -4.01
CA ASN A 270 12.89 -6.30 -3.30
C ASN A 270 14.15 -7.00 -2.75
N ASP A 271 13.97 -8.16 -2.12
CA ASP A 271 15.09 -8.95 -1.62
C ASP A 271 16.01 -9.42 -2.76
N LEU A 272 15.46 -9.79 -3.93
CA LEU A 272 16.25 -10.12 -5.10
C LEU A 272 17.06 -8.92 -5.61
N CYS A 273 16.47 -7.72 -5.63
CA CYS A 273 17.19 -6.48 -5.96
C CYS A 273 18.35 -6.25 -5.00
N VAL A 274 18.14 -6.44 -3.69
CA VAL A 274 19.22 -6.34 -2.69
C VAL A 274 20.32 -7.37 -2.98
N VAL A 275 19.97 -8.62 -3.29
CA VAL A 275 20.97 -9.65 -3.61
C VAL A 275 21.77 -9.32 -4.86
N THR A 276 21.16 -8.72 -5.89
CA THR A 276 21.88 -8.29 -7.09
C THR A 276 22.73 -7.04 -6.85
N MET A 277 22.32 -6.12 -5.97
CA MET A 277 23.06 -4.89 -5.67
C MET A 277 24.22 -5.07 -4.68
N THR A 278 24.26 -6.22 -3.97
CA THR A 278 25.22 -6.50 -2.88
C THR A 278 26.32 -7.47 -3.31
N GLU A 279 26.72 -7.42 -4.57
CA GLU A 279 27.83 -8.23 -5.09
C GLU A 279 29.14 -7.99 -4.33
N GLY A 280 29.99 -9.02 -4.26
CA GLY A 280 31.31 -8.92 -3.65
C GLY A 280 31.37 -9.10 -2.12
N CYS A 281 30.24 -9.36 -1.46
CA CYS A 281 30.25 -9.78 -0.05
C CYS A 281 30.93 -11.14 0.16
N THR A 282 31.58 -11.30 1.32
CA THR A 282 32.19 -12.57 1.71
C THR A 282 31.14 -13.67 1.78
N TRP A 283 31.37 -14.77 1.06
CA TRP A 283 30.50 -15.94 1.08
C TRP A 283 30.59 -16.68 2.42
N THR A 284 29.45 -16.97 3.06
CA THR A 284 29.36 -17.56 4.40
C THR A 284 28.61 -18.90 4.35
N GLU A 285 28.65 -19.67 5.45
CA GLU A 285 27.85 -20.90 5.55
C GLU A 285 26.34 -20.60 5.52
N GLN A 286 25.91 -19.48 6.12
CA GLN A 286 24.51 -19.05 6.07
C GLN A 286 24.05 -18.81 4.63
N HIS A 287 24.88 -18.18 3.79
CA HIS A 287 24.58 -17.99 2.38
C HIS A 287 24.42 -19.33 1.64
N LYS A 288 25.25 -20.34 1.95
CA LYS A 288 25.11 -21.69 1.37
C LYS A 288 23.81 -22.36 1.79
N THR A 289 23.42 -22.25 3.05
CA THR A 289 22.16 -22.79 3.56
C THR A 289 20.98 -22.16 2.82
N CYS A 290 20.92 -20.82 2.75
CA CYS A 290 19.85 -20.11 2.03
C CYS A 290 19.81 -20.51 0.55
N SER A 291 20.97 -20.53 -0.12
CA SER A 291 21.07 -20.93 -1.53
C SER A 291 20.63 -22.37 -1.79
N SER A 292 20.88 -23.28 -0.85
CA SER A 292 20.45 -24.67 -0.93
C SER A 292 18.94 -24.79 -0.79
N ILE A 293 18.34 -24.06 0.16
CA ILE A 293 16.88 -24.00 0.34
C ILE A 293 16.22 -23.44 -0.91
N ILE A 294 16.69 -22.30 -1.44
CA ILE A 294 16.17 -21.70 -2.67
C ILE A 294 16.25 -22.68 -3.85
N SER A 295 17.37 -23.38 -4.00
CA SER A 295 17.53 -24.39 -5.06
C SER A 295 16.57 -25.56 -4.89
N PHE A 296 16.39 -26.00 -3.64
CA PHE A 296 15.46 -27.06 -3.30
C PHE A 296 14.05 -26.62 -3.69
N THR A 297 13.55 -25.51 -3.15
CA THR A 297 12.20 -24.96 -3.43
C THR A 297 11.91 -24.72 -4.92
N LEU A 298 12.88 -24.27 -5.71
CA LEU A 298 12.70 -24.08 -7.16
C LEU A 298 12.69 -25.39 -7.96
N THR A 299 13.01 -26.53 -7.33
CA THR A 299 12.98 -27.84 -7.98
C THR A 299 11.58 -28.46 -7.84
N PRO A 300 10.92 -28.84 -8.94
CA PRO A 300 9.60 -29.47 -8.86
C PRO A 300 9.61 -30.78 -8.06
N GLY A 301 8.54 -31.03 -7.29
CA GLY A 301 8.32 -32.30 -6.60
C GLY A 301 9.17 -32.50 -5.34
N THR A 302 9.53 -31.41 -4.66
CA THR A 302 10.25 -31.45 -3.39
C THR A 302 9.41 -32.00 -2.25
N ASP A 303 10.07 -32.70 -1.32
CA ASP A 303 9.44 -33.19 -0.10
C ASP A 303 9.28 -32.06 0.93
N GLU A 304 8.04 -31.80 1.34
CA GLU A 304 7.68 -30.74 2.28
C GLU A 304 8.36 -30.92 3.65
N ALA A 305 8.45 -32.16 4.14
CA ALA A 305 9.10 -32.45 5.41
C ALA A 305 10.61 -32.16 5.37
N ALA A 306 11.28 -32.49 4.26
CA ALA A 306 12.67 -32.16 4.02
C ALA A 306 12.89 -30.65 3.92
N LEU A 307 12.00 -29.92 3.23
CA LEU A 307 12.07 -28.45 3.16
C LEU A 307 11.94 -27.83 4.55
N ASN A 308 10.94 -28.25 5.33
CA ASN A 308 10.73 -27.78 6.70
C ASN A 308 11.95 -28.03 7.60
N ALA A 309 12.60 -29.19 7.48
CA ALA A 309 13.82 -29.48 8.22
C ALA A 309 15.00 -28.58 7.82
N MET A 310 15.09 -28.16 6.56
CA MET A 310 16.10 -27.19 6.13
C MET A 310 15.80 -25.78 6.65
N LEU A 311 14.52 -25.38 6.69
CA LEU A 311 14.08 -24.07 7.17
C LEU A 311 14.40 -23.84 8.66
N THR A 312 14.42 -24.90 9.50
CA THR A 312 14.85 -24.81 10.91
C THR A 312 16.27 -24.23 11.05
N ALA A 313 17.14 -24.40 10.05
CA ALA A 313 18.48 -23.83 10.07
C ALA A 313 18.51 -22.29 9.92
N LEU A 314 17.38 -21.66 9.58
CA LEU A 314 17.22 -20.21 9.44
C LEU A 314 16.53 -19.54 10.64
N GLU A 315 16.10 -20.30 11.64
CA GLU A 315 15.44 -19.76 12.84
C GLU A 315 16.30 -18.67 13.52
N GLY A 316 15.69 -17.51 13.79
CA GLY A 316 16.35 -16.39 14.47
C GLY A 316 17.29 -15.57 13.58
N ILE A 317 17.60 -16.01 12.35
CA ILE A 317 18.52 -15.31 11.45
C ILE A 317 17.89 -14.00 10.97
N GLN A 318 16.63 -14.02 10.56
CA GLN A 318 15.95 -12.83 10.03
C GLN A 318 15.88 -11.72 11.09
N GLU A 319 15.50 -12.05 12.33
CA GLU A 319 15.37 -11.08 13.42
C GLU A 319 16.73 -10.46 13.77
N GLN A 320 17.76 -11.31 13.87
CA GLN A 320 19.12 -10.85 14.20
C GLN A 320 19.64 -9.85 13.15
N TYR A 321 19.55 -10.19 11.87
CA TYR A 321 20.05 -9.32 10.80
C TYR A 321 19.14 -8.12 10.55
N SER A 322 17.83 -8.25 10.70
CA SER A 322 16.88 -7.14 10.58
C SER A 322 17.15 -6.07 11.64
N MET A 323 17.36 -6.45 12.90
CA MET A 323 17.69 -5.50 13.96
C MET A 323 19.02 -4.78 13.68
N THR A 324 20.06 -5.55 13.33
CA THR A 324 21.40 -4.99 13.09
C THR A 324 21.42 -4.08 11.86
N PHE A 325 20.67 -4.44 10.81
CA PHE A 325 20.54 -3.64 9.60
C PHE A 325 19.78 -2.33 9.88
N GLN A 326 18.68 -2.39 10.64
CA GLN A 326 17.90 -1.19 10.99
C GLN A 326 18.73 -0.17 11.77
N GLU A 327 19.51 -0.60 12.76
CA GLU A 327 20.41 0.28 13.51
C GLU A 327 21.42 1.00 12.60
N LYS A 328 21.95 0.30 11.59
CA LYS A 328 22.89 0.87 10.62
C LYS A 328 22.18 1.79 9.63
N SER A 329 20.96 1.45 9.21
CA SER A 329 20.15 2.28 8.32
C SER A 329 19.92 3.67 8.91
N THR A 330 19.56 3.77 10.19
CA THR A 330 19.37 5.07 10.86
C THR A 330 20.62 5.94 10.76
N LEU A 331 21.81 5.35 10.90
CA LEU A 331 23.07 6.08 10.76
C LEU A 331 23.33 6.53 9.30
N VAL A 332 22.90 5.75 8.30
CA VAL A 332 22.97 6.18 6.89
C VAL A 332 22.11 7.41 6.67
N ASP A 333 20.87 7.39 7.16
CA ASP A 333 19.93 8.51 7.02
C ASP A 333 20.49 9.78 7.68
N GLU A 334 21.01 9.67 8.91
CA GLU A 334 21.66 10.78 9.63
C GLU A 334 22.85 11.37 8.86
N LEU A 335 23.71 10.52 8.29
CA LEU A 335 24.90 10.95 7.55
C LEU A 335 24.54 11.60 6.21
N MET A 336 23.56 11.04 5.50
CA MET A 336 23.07 11.59 4.23
C MET A 336 22.39 12.95 4.43
N GLN A 337 21.72 13.16 5.56
CA GLN A 337 21.07 14.43 5.89
C GLN A 337 22.04 15.51 6.40
N SER A 338 22.99 15.14 7.25
CA SER A 338 23.82 16.12 7.99
C SER A 338 25.23 16.29 7.45
N SER A 339 25.74 15.31 6.68
CA SER A 339 27.18 15.15 6.42
C SER A 339 27.50 14.84 4.95
N LYS A 340 26.61 15.23 4.03
CA LYS A 340 26.74 14.97 2.58
C LYS A 340 28.04 15.54 1.98
N GLU A 341 28.45 16.73 2.41
CA GLU A 341 29.71 17.34 1.99
C GLU A 341 30.93 16.49 2.40
N GLN A 342 30.97 16.02 3.65
CA GLN A 342 32.05 15.17 4.16
C GLN A 342 32.10 13.80 3.46
N LEU A 343 30.93 13.20 3.18
CA LEU A 343 30.84 11.99 2.36
C LEU A 343 31.40 12.21 0.96
N SER A 344 31.10 13.37 0.35
CA SER A 344 31.63 13.75 -0.95
C SER A 344 33.16 13.96 -0.91
N GLU A 345 33.68 14.64 0.11
CA GLU A 345 35.13 14.84 0.30
C GLU A 345 35.90 13.51 0.40
N GLN A 346 35.30 12.49 1.01
CA GLN A 346 35.87 11.15 1.11
C GLN A 346 35.60 10.27 -0.13
N GLY A 347 34.84 10.76 -1.11
CA GLY A 347 34.44 10.01 -2.31
C GLY A 347 33.49 8.85 -2.01
N MET A 348 32.68 8.96 -0.96
CA MET A 348 31.78 7.91 -0.47
C MET A 348 30.30 8.19 -0.74
N LEU A 349 29.97 9.33 -1.37
CA LEU A 349 28.59 9.75 -1.60
C LEU A 349 27.77 8.74 -2.42
N GLU A 350 28.34 8.21 -3.49
CA GLU A 350 27.67 7.19 -4.32
C GLU A 350 27.45 5.89 -3.53
N THR A 351 28.43 5.48 -2.73
CA THR A 351 28.31 4.28 -1.87
C THR A 351 27.18 4.44 -0.87
N PHE A 352 27.09 5.58 -0.19
CA PHE A 352 26.02 5.82 0.79
C PHE A 352 24.65 6.02 0.12
N SER A 353 24.61 6.56 -1.10
CA SER A 353 23.39 6.59 -1.93
C SER A 353 22.89 5.18 -2.23
N LYS A 354 23.79 4.23 -2.55
CA LYS A 354 23.41 2.81 -2.71
C LYS A 354 22.90 2.20 -1.39
N LEU A 355 23.51 2.55 -0.25
CA LEU A 355 23.02 2.07 1.06
C LEU A 355 21.62 2.59 1.39
N GLU A 356 21.31 3.84 1.05
CA GLU A 356 19.96 4.41 1.20
C GLU A 356 18.93 3.63 0.35
N VAL A 357 19.29 3.23 -0.88
CA VAL A 357 18.43 2.37 -1.70
C VAL A 357 18.22 0.99 -1.05
N LEU A 358 19.27 0.36 -0.51
CA LEU A 358 19.13 -0.91 0.22
C LEU A 358 18.20 -0.76 1.43
N SER A 359 18.32 0.35 2.17
CA SER A 359 17.45 0.67 3.31
C SER A 359 15.99 0.80 2.89
N LYS A 360 15.70 1.48 1.78
CA LYS A 360 14.34 1.60 1.23
C LYS A 360 13.78 0.25 0.81
N LEU A 361 14.56 -0.58 0.11
CA LEU A 361 14.16 -1.93 -0.33
C LEU A 361 13.84 -2.87 0.84
N LEU A 362 14.57 -2.74 1.95
CA LEU A 362 14.41 -3.56 3.15
C LEU A 362 13.45 -2.98 4.20
N SER A 363 12.89 -1.80 3.93
CA SER A 363 11.94 -1.12 4.81
C SER A 363 10.58 -1.82 4.86
N SER A 364 9.70 -1.37 5.77
CA SER A 364 8.31 -1.82 5.81
C SER A 364 7.49 -1.37 4.60
N SER A 365 7.95 -0.39 3.83
CA SER A 365 7.28 0.11 2.63
C SER A 365 7.71 -0.66 1.39
N ARG A 366 6.99 -1.76 1.10
CA ARG A 366 7.27 -2.67 -0.03
C ARG A 366 7.40 -1.97 -1.39
N PHE A 367 6.62 -0.92 -1.60
CA PHE A 367 6.59 -0.14 -2.85
C PHE A 367 7.26 1.24 -2.72
N ALA A 368 8.16 1.43 -1.74
CA ALA A 368 8.90 2.69 -1.59
C ALA A 368 9.56 3.12 -2.92
N ASP A 369 9.53 4.42 -3.23
CA ASP A 369 10.23 4.95 -4.40
C ASP A 369 11.75 4.92 -4.16
N ILE A 370 12.43 4.07 -4.92
CA ILE A 370 13.87 3.83 -4.83
C ILE A 370 14.66 4.74 -5.77
N GLU A 371 14.00 5.44 -6.69
CA GLU A 371 14.67 6.39 -7.57
C GLU A 371 14.99 7.68 -6.79
N GLN A 372 16.23 8.16 -6.91
CA GLN A 372 16.63 9.43 -6.31
C GLN A 372 16.09 10.59 -7.17
N LYS A 373 14.94 11.15 -6.78
CA LYS A 373 14.46 12.41 -7.36
C LYS A 373 15.30 13.58 -6.85
N GLN A 374 15.54 14.55 -7.74
CA GLN A 374 16.23 15.80 -7.41
C GLN A 374 15.44 16.56 -6.33
N GLU A 375 16.11 17.48 -5.62
CA GLU A 375 15.53 18.33 -4.58
C GLU A 375 14.09 18.75 -4.92
N SER A 376 13.16 18.33 -4.07
CA SER A 376 11.76 18.70 -4.15
C SER A 376 11.64 20.23 -4.10
N GLU A 377 11.04 20.82 -5.14
CA GLU A 377 10.65 22.22 -5.13
C GLU A 377 9.46 22.41 -4.18
N THR A 378 9.60 23.29 -3.19
CA THR A 378 8.46 23.70 -2.36
C THR A 378 7.43 24.41 -3.23
N VAL A 379 6.17 24.01 -3.16
CA VAL A 379 5.13 24.63 -4.01
C VAL A 379 4.66 25.97 -3.45
N GLU A 380 4.51 26.93 -4.35
CA GLU A 380 3.83 28.20 -4.08
C GLU A 380 2.32 27.98 -3.89
N ALA A 381 1.68 28.83 -3.09
CA ALA A 381 0.24 28.73 -2.81
C ALA A 381 -0.62 28.73 -4.09
N SER A 382 -0.19 29.43 -5.15
CA SER A 382 -0.90 29.47 -6.43
C SER A 382 -0.95 28.11 -7.14
N TYR A 383 0.06 27.26 -6.97
CA TYR A 383 0.07 25.92 -7.57
C TYR A 383 -1.03 25.05 -6.94
N ILE A 384 -1.15 25.08 -5.60
CA ILE A 384 -2.18 24.34 -4.87
C ILE A 384 -3.57 24.83 -5.27
N GLU A 385 -3.76 26.15 -5.37
CA GLU A 385 -5.03 26.73 -5.80
C GLU A 385 -5.43 26.29 -7.21
N GLU A 386 -4.49 26.31 -8.17
CA GLU A 386 -4.72 25.88 -9.55
C GLU A 386 -5.05 24.38 -9.64
N GLN A 387 -4.26 23.53 -8.99
CA GLN A 387 -4.48 22.08 -9.02
C GLN A 387 -5.76 21.67 -8.29
N THR A 388 -6.08 22.32 -7.18
CA THR A 388 -7.34 22.10 -6.43
C THR A 388 -8.54 22.52 -7.27
N ALA A 389 -8.46 23.65 -7.98
CA ALA A 389 -9.52 24.10 -8.88
C ALA A 389 -9.73 23.12 -10.05
N ALA A 390 -8.65 22.58 -10.61
CA ALA A 390 -8.72 21.55 -11.65
C ALA A 390 -9.43 20.28 -11.15
N LEU A 391 -9.01 19.75 -9.98
CA LEU A 391 -9.64 18.60 -9.35
C LEU A 391 -11.13 18.83 -9.06
N ILE A 392 -11.49 20.01 -8.52
CA ILE A 392 -12.90 20.36 -8.26
C ILE A 392 -13.70 20.37 -9.56
N SER A 393 -13.15 20.89 -10.65
CA SER A 393 -13.83 20.92 -11.97
C SER A 393 -14.07 19.51 -12.53
N GLU A 394 -13.07 18.62 -12.41
CA GLU A 394 -13.19 17.20 -12.79
C GLU A 394 -14.28 16.51 -11.97
N LEU A 395 -14.21 16.64 -10.64
CA LEU A 395 -15.21 16.07 -9.71
C LEU A 395 -16.60 16.63 -9.95
N GLU A 396 -16.75 17.93 -10.20
CA GLU A 396 -18.05 18.53 -10.47
C GLU A 396 -18.69 17.95 -11.73
N THR A 397 -17.89 17.73 -12.77
CA THR A 397 -18.34 17.09 -14.00
C THR A 397 -18.79 15.65 -13.73
N PHE A 398 -17.95 14.86 -13.07
CA PHE A 398 -18.25 13.48 -12.71
C PHE A 398 -19.50 13.35 -11.83
N LEU A 399 -19.57 14.10 -10.73
CA LEU A 399 -20.69 14.04 -9.79
C LEU A 399 -22.02 14.49 -10.43
N LYS A 400 -21.98 15.36 -11.46
CA LYS A 400 -23.18 15.76 -12.24
C LYS A 400 -23.67 14.65 -13.16
N SER A 401 -22.78 13.89 -13.78
CA SER A 401 -23.15 12.76 -14.66
C SER A 401 -23.48 11.48 -13.91
N SER A 402 -22.97 11.30 -12.68
CA SER A 402 -23.16 10.11 -11.88
C SER A 402 -24.55 10.01 -11.23
N SER A 403 -24.98 8.79 -10.97
CA SER A 403 -26.18 8.54 -10.16
C SER A 403 -26.01 9.08 -8.74
N LYS A 404 -27.11 9.42 -8.07
CA LYS A 404 -27.05 10.00 -6.70
C LYS A 404 -26.37 9.07 -5.69
N PRO A 405 -26.59 7.74 -5.67
CA PRO A 405 -25.86 6.83 -4.79
C PRO A 405 -24.35 6.85 -5.07
N LEU A 406 -23.95 6.79 -6.35
CA LEU A 406 -22.54 6.78 -6.74
C LEU A 406 -21.83 8.10 -6.37
N ALA A 407 -22.49 9.25 -6.63
CA ALA A 407 -21.96 10.55 -6.25
C ALA A 407 -21.75 10.66 -4.73
N ARG A 408 -22.64 10.09 -3.92
CA ARG A 408 -22.52 10.06 -2.46
C ARG A 408 -21.40 9.17 -1.98
N ALA A 409 -21.24 7.99 -2.59
CA ALA A 409 -20.16 7.07 -2.27
C ALA A 409 -18.78 7.73 -2.48
N VAL A 410 -18.57 8.34 -3.64
CA VAL A 410 -17.33 9.07 -3.93
C VAL A 410 -17.12 10.25 -2.98
N MET A 411 -18.18 11.03 -2.69
CA MET A 411 -18.07 12.10 -1.70
C MET A 411 -17.71 11.59 -0.30
N ALA A 412 -18.28 10.46 0.14
CA ALA A 412 -17.97 9.83 1.43
C ALA A 412 -16.52 9.36 1.51
N LYS A 413 -16.00 8.79 0.43
CA LYS A 413 -14.60 8.38 0.35
C LYS A 413 -13.65 9.57 0.43
N LEU A 414 -13.91 10.62 -0.35
CA LEU A 414 -12.97 11.74 -0.46
C LEU A 414 -12.91 12.62 0.79
N VAL A 415 -14.01 12.76 1.54
CA VAL A 415 -13.99 13.59 2.78
C VAL A 415 -13.11 12.99 3.88
N THR A 416 -12.88 11.68 3.88
CA THR A 416 -11.99 11.04 4.86
C THR A 416 -10.53 11.05 4.43
N MET A 417 -10.26 11.31 3.15
CA MET A 417 -8.91 11.39 2.59
C MET A 417 -8.29 12.79 2.66
N VAL A 418 -9.10 13.83 2.95
CA VAL A 418 -8.60 15.19 3.12
C VAL A 418 -8.31 15.50 4.58
N PRO A 419 -7.22 16.23 4.87
CA PRO A 419 -6.94 16.63 6.24
C PRO A 419 -7.99 17.65 6.71
N LEU A 420 -8.15 17.77 8.02
CA LEU A 420 -8.94 18.80 8.69
C LEU A 420 -10.47 18.77 8.46
N PHE A 421 -11.04 17.67 7.94
CA PHE A 421 -12.49 17.54 7.79
C PHE A 421 -13.21 17.63 9.15
N ILE A 422 -12.75 16.87 10.14
CA ILE A 422 -13.20 16.93 11.53
C ILE A 422 -12.00 17.34 12.39
N ARG A 423 -12.11 18.49 13.07
CA ARG A 423 -10.99 19.08 13.83
C ARG A 423 -11.10 18.88 15.34
N ASP A 424 -12.32 18.72 15.82
CA ASP A 424 -12.62 18.61 17.23
C ASP A 424 -13.88 17.76 17.49
N TYR A 425 -14.07 17.39 18.76
CA TYR A 425 -15.16 16.53 19.19
C TYR A 425 -16.54 17.14 18.94
N ASN A 426 -16.69 18.46 19.02
CA ASN A 426 -17.99 19.11 18.81
C ASN A 426 -18.38 19.04 17.34
N GLN A 427 -17.43 19.28 16.43
CA GLN A 427 -17.65 19.11 14.99
C GLN A 427 -18.01 17.66 14.64
N LEU A 428 -17.36 16.69 15.29
CA LEU A 428 -17.68 15.28 15.11
C LEU A 428 -19.12 14.97 15.54
N GLU A 429 -19.49 15.35 16.75
CA GLU A 429 -20.84 15.12 17.29
C GLU A 429 -21.91 15.79 16.41
N GLU A 430 -21.68 17.04 16.00
CA GLU A 430 -22.58 17.75 15.10
C GLU A 430 -22.69 17.06 13.73
N TYR A 431 -21.57 16.60 13.17
CA TYR A 431 -21.57 15.87 11.90
C TYR A 431 -22.35 14.56 11.98
N ILE A 432 -22.17 13.77 13.05
CA ILE A 432 -22.91 12.52 13.26
C ILE A 432 -24.42 12.81 13.35
N LYS A 433 -24.81 13.73 14.24
CA LYS A 433 -26.22 14.10 14.44
C LYS A 433 -26.87 14.57 13.14
N ASN A 434 -26.21 15.47 12.41
CA ASN A 434 -26.74 16.00 11.17
C ASN A 434 -26.82 14.93 10.08
N SER A 435 -25.85 14.01 9.99
CA SER A 435 -25.85 12.93 9.00
C SER A 435 -27.00 11.95 9.23
N LEU A 436 -27.24 11.55 10.49
CA LEU A 436 -28.34 10.64 10.85
C LEU A 436 -29.70 11.32 10.70
N SER A 437 -29.90 12.50 11.26
CA SER A 437 -31.20 13.20 11.25
C SER A 437 -31.65 13.66 9.87
N SER A 438 -30.71 14.03 8.99
CA SER A 438 -31.04 14.40 7.60
C SER A 438 -31.22 13.19 6.66
N CYS A 439 -30.98 11.97 7.15
CA CYS A 439 -31.21 10.74 6.41
C CYS A 439 -32.67 10.29 6.54
N SER A 440 -33.48 10.59 5.53
CA SER A 440 -34.89 10.16 5.47
C SER A 440 -35.11 8.77 4.86
N ASP A 441 -34.06 8.15 4.29
CA ASP A 441 -34.12 6.80 3.73
C ASP A 441 -33.82 5.79 4.85
N VAL A 442 -34.85 5.05 5.28
CA VAL A 442 -34.74 4.11 6.40
C VAL A 442 -33.79 2.96 6.08
N ALA A 443 -33.77 2.48 4.83
CA ALA A 443 -32.88 1.40 4.43
C ALA A 443 -31.41 1.86 4.45
N GLU A 444 -31.13 3.06 3.92
CA GLU A 444 -29.79 3.67 3.99
C GLU A 444 -29.35 3.86 5.45
N LYS A 445 -30.26 4.38 6.30
CA LYS A 445 -29.99 4.59 7.73
C LYS A 445 -29.67 3.28 8.45
N LEU A 446 -30.47 2.23 8.23
CA LEU A 446 -30.26 0.92 8.83
C LEU A 446 -28.92 0.31 8.40
N ALA A 447 -28.57 0.39 7.11
CA ALA A 447 -27.27 -0.07 6.61
C ALA A 447 -26.10 0.62 7.32
N CYS A 448 -26.15 1.94 7.42
CA CYS A 448 -25.11 2.72 8.10
C CYS A 448 -24.96 2.29 9.57
N ILE A 449 -26.06 2.09 10.29
CA ILE A 449 -26.05 1.70 11.70
C ILE A 449 -25.42 0.32 11.89
N GLU A 450 -25.87 -0.67 11.12
CA GLU A 450 -25.39 -2.05 11.25
C GLU A 450 -23.89 -2.15 10.95
N ILE A 451 -23.43 -1.48 9.89
CA ILE A 451 -22.00 -1.43 9.56
C ILE A 451 -21.20 -0.72 10.66
N ILE A 452 -21.67 0.43 11.15
CA ILE A 452 -20.97 1.16 12.22
C ILE A 452 -20.90 0.33 13.51
N ARG A 453 -21.93 -0.47 13.79
CA ARG A 453 -21.96 -1.38 14.94
C ARG A 453 -20.97 -2.53 14.78
N SER A 454 -20.74 -3.02 13.56
CA SER A 454 -19.79 -4.11 13.28
C SER A 454 -18.32 -3.70 13.21
N LEU A 455 -18.01 -2.40 13.03
CA LEU A 455 -16.64 -1.86 13.13
C LEU A 455 -16.02 -2.10 14.51
#